data_AF-A0A3B1AFP1-F1
#
_entry.id   AF-A0A3B1AFP1-F1
#
_cell.length_a   1.000
_cell.length_b   1.000
_cell.length_c   1.000
_cell.angle_alpha   90.00
_cell.angle_beta   90.00
_cell.angle_gamma   90.00
#
_symmetry.space_group_name_H-M   'P 1'
#
loop_
_entity.id
_entity.type
_entity.pdbx_description
1 polymer ?
#
loop_
_entity_poly.entity_id
_entity_poly.type
_entity_poly.pdbx_seq_one_letter_code
_entity_poly.pdbx_strand_id
1 'polypeptide(L)' 'MLADFDISCPYCGEVFNTLIDTSPLVDDSTTEDYTYIEDCQVCCQPILFTPIINPDGTLQKVITRQENE' A
#
# COMPACT_ATOMS: atom_id res chain seq x y z
N MET A 1 4.24 6.01 -10.28
CA MET A 1 5.65 5.61 -10.16
C MET A 1 5.65 4.40 -9.23
N LEU A 2 6.35 3.32 -9.54
CA LEU A 2 6.30 2.12 -8.71
C LEU A 2 7.46 2.13 -7.71
N ALA A 3 7.17 1.87 -6.44
CA ALA A 3 8.13 1.77 -5.36
C ALA A 3 8.07 0.37 -4.73
N ASP A 4 9.23 -0.22 -4.49
CA ASP A 4 9.38 -1.51 -3.84
C ASP A 4 9.24 -1.36 -2.32
N PHE A 5 8.42 -2.20 -1.68
CA PHE A 5 8.17 -2.11 -0.24
C PHE A 5 7.87 -3.47 0.39
N ASP A 6 8.50 -3.76 1.52
CA ASP A 6 8.22 -4.96 2.32
C ASP A 6 7.02 -4.70 3.24
N ILE A 7 5.99 -5.53 3.11
CA ILE A 7 4.80 -5.47 3.96
C ILE A 7 4.55 -6.79 4.68
N SER A 8 3.90 -6.69 5.83
CA SER A 8 3.45 -7.86 6.60
C SER A 8 1.97 -8.08 6.35
N CYS A 9 1.59 -9.28 5.92
CA CYS A 9 0.19 -9.65 5.74
C CYS A 9 -0.57 -9.59 7.08
N PRO A 10 -1.68 -8.82 7.19
CA PRO A 10 -2.50 -8.77 8.40
C PRO A 10 -3.33 -10.05 8.63
N TYR A 11 -3.37 -10.97 7.66
CA TYR A 11 -4.09 -12.24 7.75
C TYR A 11 -3.20 -13.41 8.20
N CYS A 12 -2.12 -13.69 7.46
CA CYS A 12 -1.24 -14.83 7.75
C CYS A 12 0.06 -14.46 8.49
N GLY A 13 0.39 -13.16 8.59
CA GLY A 13 1.62 -12.69 9.25
C GLY A 13 2.89 -12.79 8.40
N GLU A 14 2.79 -13.28 7.17
CA GLU A 14 3.95 -13.40 6.28
C GLU A 14 4.42 -12.03 5.79
N VAL A 15 5.75 -11.86 5.72
CA VAL A 15 6.39 -10.68 5.16
C VAL A 15 6.74 -10.97 3.71
N PHE A 16 6.24 -10.13 2.81
CA PHE A 16 6.55 -10.23 1.39
C PHE A 16 6.78 -8.85 0.79
N ASN A 17 7.53 -8.85 -0.30
CA ASN A 17 7.86 -7.66 -1.05
C ASN A 17 6.79 -7.41 -2.11
N THR A 18 6.30 -6.17 -2.22
CA THR A 18 5.33 -5.77 -3.25
C THR A 18 5.66 -4.41 -3.85
N LEU A 19 5.09 -4.14 -5.02
CA LEU A 19 5.21 -2.86 -5.72
C LEU A 19 4.02 -1.96 -5.37
N ILE A 20 4.31 -0.79 -4.83
CA ILE A 20 3.33 0.23 -4.47
C ILE A 20 3.29 1.28 -5.56
N ASP A 21 2.11 1.52 -6.13
CA ASP A 21 1.93 2.64 -7.06
C ASP A 21 1.74 3.95 -6.31
N THR A 22 2.72 4.82 -6.50
CA THR A 22 2.77 6.18 -5.96
C THR A 22 2.36 7.22 -7.00
N SER A 23 2.00 6.82 -8.24
CA SER A 23 1.49 7.76 -9.26
C SER A 23 0.27 8.56 -8.80
N PRO A 24 -0.80 7.96 -8.22
CA PRO A 24 -2.06 8.67 -8.03
C PRO A 24 -2.00 9.84 -7.04
N LEU A 25 -0.86 9.99 -6.35
CA LEU A 25 -0.63 10.95 -5.27
C LEU A 25 0.36 12.07 -5.66
N VAL A 26 0.98 12.00 -6.85
CA VAL A 26 1.92 13.02 -7.35
C VAL A 26 1.35 13.89 -8.47
N ASP A 27 0.20 13.52 -9.04
CA ASP A 27 -0.54 14.33 -9.99
C ASP A 27 -1.69 15.09 -9.30
N ASP A 28 -1.55 16.42 -9.23
CA ASP A 28 -2.60 17.39 -8.90
C ASP A 28 -3.05 17.49 -7.43
N SER A 29 -2.27 18.19 -6.60
CA SER A 29 -2.76 19.06 -5.50
C SER A 29 -3.78 18.51 -4.47
N THR A 30 -4.00 17.21 -4.38
CA THR A 30 -4.86 16.59 -3.38
C THR A 30 -4.10 15.53 -2.62
N THR A 31 -3.76 15.85 -1.38
CA THR A 31 -3.39 14.88 -0.34
C THR A 31 -4.64 14.12 0.09
N GLU A 32 -5.29 13.42 -0.85
CA GLU A 32 -6.37 12.51 -0.52
C GLU A 32 -5.78 11.12 -0.24
N ASP A 33 -6.22 10.51 0.84
CA ASP A 33 -5.82 9.14 1.21
C ASP A 33 -6.29 8.17 0.11
N TYR A 34 -5.38 7.76 -0.77
CA TYR A 34 -5.65 6.72 -1.76
C TYR A 34 -5.52 5.36 -1.11
N THR A 35 -6.55 4.52 -1.29
CA THR A 35 -6.54 3.13 -0.84
C THR A 35 -6.90 2.20 -1.98
N TYR A 36 -6.32 1.01 -1.94
CA TYR A 36 -6.58 -0.02 -2.93
C TYR A 36 -6.42 -1.40 -2.31
N ILE A 37 -6.98 -2.42 -2.96
CA ILE A 37 -6.95 -3.79 -2.48
C ILE A 37 -5.99 -4.59 -3.35
N GLU A 38 -5.08 -5.32 -2.71
CA GLU A 38 -4.24 -6.33 -3.33
C GLU A 38 -4.27 -7.63 -2.52
N ASP A 39 -4.24 -8.76 -3.21
CA ASP A 39 -4.24 -10.06 -2.56
C ASP A 39 -2.85 -10.41 -1.99
N CYS A 40 -2.84 -11.03 -0.82
CA CYS A 40 -1.61 -11.61 -0.27
C CYS A 40 -1.05 -12.70 -1.20
N GLN A 41 0.23 -12.61 -1.55
CA GLN A 41 0.91 -13.61 -2.38
C GLN A 41 1.05 -15.00 -1.74
N VAL A 42 0.79 -15.12 -0.43
CA VAL A 42 0.91 -16.38 0.31
C VAL A 42 -0.44 -16.99 0.64
N CYS A 43 -1.36 -16.22 1.26
CA CYS A 43 -2.65 -16.73 1.73
C CYS A 43 -3.85 -16.33 0.86
N CYS A 44 -3.63 -15.59 -0.25
CA CYS A 44 -4.67 -15.16 -1.18
C CYS A 44 -5.85 -14.45 -0.50
N GLN A 45 -5.59 -13.70 0.57
CA GLN A 45 -6.61 -12.87 1.24
C GLN A 45 -6.47 -11.42 0.78
N PRO A 46 -7.59 -10.69 0.59
CA PRO A 46 -7.57 -9.30 0.13
C PRO A 46 -7.06 -8.37 1.23
N ILE A 47 -5.94 -7.69 1.00
CA ILE A 47 -5.36 -6.72 1.93
C ILE A 47 -5.70 -5.32 1.42
N LEU A 48 -6.17 -4.46 2.32
CA LEU A 48 -6.34 -3.04 2.05
C LEU A 48 -5.00 -2.32 2.25
N PHE A 49 -4.50 -1.69 1.21
CA PHE A 49 -3.27 -0.89 1.20
C PHE A 49 -3.60 0.60 1.26
N THR A 50 -2.88 1.32 2.12
CA THR A 50 -2.94 2.78 2.24
C THR A 50 -1.51 3.34 2.25
N PRO A 51 -0.96 3.67 1.06
CA PRO A 51 0.33 4.36 0.98
C PRO A 51 0.22 5.79 1.50
N ILE A 52 1.20 6.17 2.33
CA ILE A 52 1.39 7.51 2.85
C ILE A 52 2.61 8.10 2.15
N ILE A 53 2.39 9.20 1.44
CA ILE A 53 3.40 9.86 0.62
C ILE A 53 3.69 11.24 1.19
N ASN A 54 4.96 11.59 1.22
CA ASN A 54 5.43 12.90 1.64
C ASN A 54 5.10 13.97 0.58
N PRO A 55 5.08 15.26 0.95
CA PRO A 55 4.90 16.35 0.00
C PRO A 55 5.97 16.45 -1.10
N ASP A 56 7.11 15.78 -0.94
CA ASP A 56 8.18 15.67 -1.94
C ASP A 56 7.96 14.52 -2.95
N GLY A 57 6.84 13.80 -2.83
CA GLY A 57 6.50 12.65 -3.67
C GLY A 57 7.17 11.34 -3.27
N THR A 58 7.83 11.28 -2.11
CA THR A 58 8.46 10.04 -1.63
C THR A 58 7.51 9.19 -0.79
N LEU A 59 7.51 7.87 -1.02
CA LEU A 59 6.76 6.93 -0.19
C LEU A 59 7.34 6.93 1.24
N GLN A 60 6.54 7.38 2.20
CA GLN A 60 6.94 7.44 3.61
C GLN A 60 6.66 6.10 4.30
N LYS A 61 5.46 5.56 4.11
CA LYS A 61 4.98 4.36 4.80
C LYS A 61 3.82 3.75 4.04
N VAL A 62 3.61 2.44 4.19
CA VAL A 62 2.39 1.76 3.76
C VAL A 62 1.67 1.23 5.00
N ILE A 63 0.37 1.51 5.10
CA ILE A 63 -0.50 0.91 6.12
C ILE A 63 -1.27 -0.22 5.44
N THR A 64 -1.21 -1.41 6.03
CA THR A 64 -1.93 -2.59 5.55
C THR A 64 -2.99 -3.00 6.57
N ARG A 65 -4.23 -3.22 6.13
CA ARG A 65 -5.36 -3.64 6.97
C ARG A 65 -6.13 -4.77 6.31
N GLN A 66 -6.98 -5.43 7.08
CA GLN A 66 -7.93 -6.37 6.51
C GLN A 66 -9.05 -5.59 5.81
N GLU A 67 -9.49 -6.02 4.62
CA GLU A 67 -10.60 -5.35 3.90
C GLU A 67 -11.92 -5.37 4.68
N ASN A 68 -12.10 -6.40 5.53
CA ASN A 68 -13.33 -6.64 6.27
C ASN A 68 -13.38 -5.99 7.67
N GLU A 69 -12.44 -5.12 8.01
CA GLU A 69 -12.39 -4.40 9.30
C GLU A 69 -13.12 -3.04 9.28
#